data_AF-W1Y0X0-F1
#
_entry.id   AF-W1Y0X0-F1
#
_cell.length_a   1.000
_cell.length_b   1.000
_cell.length_c   1.000
_cell.angle_alpha   90.00
_cell.angle_beta   90.00
_cell.angle_gamma   90.00
#
_symmetry.space_group_name_H-M   'P 1'
#
loop_
_entity.id
_entity.type
_entity.pdbx_description
1 polymer ?
#
loop_
_entity_poly.entity_id
_entity_poly.type
_entity_poly.pdbx_seq_one_letter_code
_entity_poly.pdbx_strand_id
1 'polypeptide(L)'
;AISKKEDFDYELKPMDFGSIISGLSDGTIDGAMGAISITDERKEILDFSEEYFESGLSMGIKHDDTSISKFEDLQGKNVAVKKGTAGS
;
A
#
# COMPACT_ATOMS: atom_id res chain seq x y z
N ALA A 1 -6.08 18.70 -5.65
CA ALA A 1 -7.11 19.35 -4.81
C ALA A 1 -6.48 19.88 -3.51
N ILE A 2 -5.81 19.03 -2.74
CA ILE A 2 -5.10 19.43 -1.51
C ILE A 2 -4.01 20.47 -1.80
N SER A 3 -3.10 20.20 -2.74
CA SER A 3 -2.04 21.14 -3.17
C SER A 3 -2.55 22.55 -3.50
N LYS A 4 -3.62 22.63 -4.30
CA LYS A 4 -4.27 23.90 -4.63
C LYS A 4 -4.90 24.60 -3.41
N LYS A 5 -5.39 23.85 -2.43
CA LYS A 5 -6.02 24.40 -1.22
C LYS A 5 -4.98 24.92 -0.23
N GLU A 6 -3.89 24.18 -0.08
CA GLU A 6 -2.80 24.46 0.86
C GLU A 6 -1.65 25.26 0.23
N ASP A 7 -1.81 25.68 -1.04
CA ASP A 7 -0.89 26.53 -1.81
C ASP A 7 0.55 25.99 -1.90
N PHE A 8 0.68 24.70 -2.24
CA PHE A 8 1.97 24.08 -2.54
C PHE A 8 2.03 23.46 -3.93
N ASP A 9 3.21 23.51 -4.55
CA ASP A 9 3.51 22.82 -5.80
C ASP A 9 3.97 21.39 -5.54
N TYR A 10 3.74 20.51 -6.52
CA TYR A 10 4.14 19.11 -6.42
C TYR A 10 4.60 18.58 -7.78
N GLU A 11 5.55 17.64 -7.73
CA GLU A 11 5.92 16.81 -8.87
C GLU A 11 5.41 15.38 -8.62
N LEU A 12 4.65 14.83 -9.58
CA LEU A 12 4.23 13.43 -9.51
C LEU A 12 5.35 12.54 -10.02
N LYS A 13 5.84 11.67 -9.14
CA LYS A 13 6.83 10.65 -9.48
C LYS A 13 6.23 9.26 -9.28
N PRO A 14 5.77 8.59 -10.36
CA PRO A 14 5.35 7.19 -10.29
C PRO A 14 6.52 6.31 -9.85
N MET A 15 6.31 5.47 -8.84
CA MET A 15 7.36 4.64 -8.23
C MET A 15 6.83 3.24 -7.89
N ASP A 16 7.74 2.29 -7.79
CA ASP A 16 7.42 0.97 -7.24
C ASP A 16 7.08 1.10 -5.75
N PHE A 17 6.03 0.41 -5.30
CA PHE A 17 5.54 0.54 -3.93
C PHE A 17 6.61 0.22 -2.88
N GLY A 18 7.44 -0.79 -3.14
CA GLY A 18 8.54 -1.17 -2.26
C GLY A 18 9.66 -0.11 -2.13
N SER A 19 9.74 0.85 -3.06
CA SER A 19 10.74 1.92 -3.04
C SER A 19 10.26 3.19 -2.33
N ILE A 20 8.96 3.28 -2.01
CA ILE A 20 8.36 4.47 -1.40
C ILE A 20 8.89 4.67 0.02
N ILE A 21 8.91 3.61 0.83
CA ILE A 21 9.36 3.69 2.22
C ILE A 21 10.81 4.16 2.29
N SER A 22 11.71 3.55 1.52
CA SER A 22 13.11 3.98 1.46
C SER A 22 13.25 5.42 0.96
N GLY A 23 12.46 5.81 -0.04
CA GLY A 23 12.51 7.16 -0.60
C GLY A 23 12.07 8.25 0.37
N LEU A 24 11.14 7.93 1.27
CA LEU A 24 10.76 8.82 2.37
C LEU A 24 11.84 8.86 3.44
N SER A 25 12.39 7.70 3.81
CA SER A 25 13.43 7.60 4.85
C SER A 25 14.75 8.26 4.45
N ASP A 26 15.12 8.24 3.17
CA ASP A 26 16.35 8.86 2.65
C ASP A 26 16.16 10.31 2.12
N GLY A 27 14.91 10.81 2.12
CA GLY A 27 14.56 12.16 1.68
C GLY A 27 14.62 12.37 0.18
N THR A 28 14.62 11.31 -0.64
CA THR A 28 14.54 11.43 -2.11
C THR A 28 13.12 11.74 -2.61
N ILE A 29 12.10 11.60 -1.76
CA ILE A 29 10.75 12.14 -1.93
C ILE A 29 10.26 12.75 -0.62
N ASP A 30 9.49 13.84 -0.72
CA ASP A 30 8.99 14.58 0.46
C ASP A 30 7.67 14.02 1.01
N GLY A 31 6.96 13.21 0.22
CA GLY A 31 5.67 12.65 0.59
C GLY A 31 5.20 11.58 -0.37
N ALA A 32 4.26 10.75 0.08
CA ALA A 32 3.73 9.65 -0.71
C ALA A 32 2.21 9.57 -0.63
N MET A 33 1.58 9.34 -1.78
CA MET A 33 0.15 9.04 -1.90
C MET A 33 -0.04 7.79 -2.76
N GLY A 34 -0.52 6.71 -2.16
CA GLY A 34 -0.61 5.43 -2.85
C GLY A 34 -1.38 4.33 -2.11
N ALA A 35 -2.39 4.70 -1.31
CA ALA A 35 -3.13 3.77 -0.45
C ALA A 35 -2.21 2.93 0.45
N ILE A 36 -1.27 3.60 1.12
CA ILE A 36 -0.30 2.96 2.02
C ILE A 36 -1.00 2.70 3.35
N SER A 37 -1.18 1.43 3.70
CA SER A 37 -1.77 1.05 4.99
C SER A 37 -0.94 1.58 6.15
N ILE A 38 -1.63 2.17 7.12
CA ILE A 38 -1.05 2.64 8.37
C ILE A 38 -0.82 1.40 9.26
N THR A 39 0.43 1.10 9.59
CA THR A 39 0.81 0.00 10.49
C THR A 39 1.76 0.51 11.57
N ASP A 40 1.82 -0.18 12.72
CA ASP A 40 2.69 0.25 13.83
C ASP A 40 4.17 0.26 13.42
N GLU A 41 4.63 -0.78 12.71
CA GLU A 41 6.00 -0.85 12.16
C GLU A 41 6.33 0.35 11.26
N ARG A 42 5.39 0.78 10.40
CA ARG A 42 5.63 1.96 9.54
C ARG A 42 5.62 3.26 10.34
N LYS A 43 4.80 3.37 11.39
CA LYS A 43 4.78 4.55 12.27
C LYS A 43 6.08 4.73 13.06
N GLU A 44 6.86 3.68 13.27
CA GLU A 44 8.18 3.80 13.91
C GLU A 44 9.18 4.61 13.07
N ILE A 45 8.99 4.64 11.74
CA ILE A 45 9.95 5.23 10.80
C ILE A 45 9.35 6.30 9.87
N LEU A 46 8.02 6.49 9.88
CA LEU A 46 7.29 7.44 9.03
C LEU A 46 6.18 8.13 9.81
N ASP A 47 5.98 9.40 9.49
CA ASP A 47 4.77 10.13 9.87
C ASP A 47 3.64 9.89 8.85
N PHE A 48 2.41 9.78 9.35
CA PHE A 48 1.21 9.62 8.52
C PHE A 48 0.28 10.82 8.67
N SER A 49 -0.48 11.10 7.61
CA SER A 49 -1.65 11.97 7.70
C SER A 49 -2.75 11.32 8.54
N GLU A 50 -3.83 12.06 8.77
CA GLU A 50 -5.10 11.44 9.13
C GLU A 50 -5.49 10.39 8.08
N GLU A 51 -6.15 9.32 8.53
CA GLU A 51 -6.67 8.29 7.64
C GLU A 51 -7.74 8.89 6.72
N TYR A 52 -7.66 8.54 5.43
CA TYR A 52 -8.59 9.06 4.41
C TYR A 52 -9.40 7.96 3.73
N PHE A 53 -9.09 6.69 4.02
CA PHE A 53 -9.78 5.54 3.45
C PHE A 53 -9.61 4.30 4.33
N GLU A 54 -10.71 3.70 4.78
CA GLU A 54 -10.69 2.42 5.50
C GLU A 54 -10.63 1.27 4.49
N SER A 55 -9.64 0.38 4.64
CA SER A 55 -9.45 -0.75 3.73
C SER A 55 -8.92 -1.98 4.47
N GLY A 56 -9.14 -3.15 3.87
CA GLY A 56 -8.64 -4.43 4.35
C GLY A 56 -8.05 -5.27 3.23
N LEU A 57 -7.34 -6.32 3.60
CA LEU A 57 -6.87 -7.33 2.65
C LEU A 57 -8.04 -8.24 2.25
N SER A 58 -8.07 -8.60 0.98
CA SER A 58 -9.04 -9.56 0.44
C SER A 58 -8.36 -10.44 -0.59
N MET A 59 -8.81 -11.68 -0.66
CA MET A 59 -8.34 -12.62 -1.67
C MET A 59 -9.17 -12.46 -2.95
N GLY A 60 -8.49 -12.28 -4.08
CA GLY A 60 -9.09 -12.41 -5.40
C GLY A 60 -8.86 -13.80 -5.95
N ILE A 61 -9.93 -14.48 -6.35
CA ILE A 61 -9.87 -15.76 -7.08
C ILE A 61 -10.45 -15.59 -8.48
N LYS A 62 -10.18 -16.54 -9.39
CA LYS A 62 -10.85 -16.56 -10.69
C LYS A 62 -12.34 -16.79 -10.48
N HIS A 63 -13.18 -16.10 -11.25
CA HIS A 63 -14.64 -16.16 -11.12
C HIS A 63 -15.18 -17.60 -11.17
N ASP A 64 -14.62 -18.44 -12.04
CA ASP A 64 -15.07 -19.81 -12.26
C ASP A 64 -14.32 -20.85 -11.39
N ASP A 65 -13.44 -20.42 -10.48
CA ASP A 65 -12.71 -21.33 -9.58
C ASP A 65 -13.55 -21.64 -8.34
N THR A 66 -14.14 -22.83 -8.32
CA THR A 66 -14.94 -23.33 -7.20
C THR A 66 -14.12 -24.09 -6.16
N SER A 67 -12.80 -24.21 -6.35
CA SER A 67 -11.92 -24.99 -5.46
C SER A 67 -11.41 -24.20 -4.25
N ILE A 68 -11.59 -22.88 -4.25
CA ILE A 68 -11.14 -21.97 -3.19
C ILE A 68 -12.37 -21.21 -2.68
N SER A 69 -12.71 -21.40 -1.42
CA SER A 69 -13.86 -20.77 -0.75
C SER A 69 -13.48 -20.06 0.55
N LYS A 70 -12.34 -20.44 1.13
CA LYS A 70 -11.80 -19.92 2.38
C LYS A 70 -10.27 -19.88 2.31
N PHE A 71 -9.65 -19.15 3.24
CA PHE A 71 -8.20 -18.95 3.24
C PHE A 71 -7.40 -20.24 3.34
N GLU A 72 -7.91 -21.24 4.06
CA GLU A 72 -7.24 -22.54 4.24
C GLU A 72 -7.08 -23.30 2.92
N ASP A 73 -7.95 -23.05 1.93
CA ASP A 73 -7.89 -23.70 0.62
C ASP A 73 -6.68 -23.22 -0.21
N LEU A 74 -6.00 -22.15 0.23
CA LEU A 74 -4.76 -21.66 -0.37
C LEU A 74 -3.53 -22.48 0.02
N GLN A 75 -3.62 -23.36 1.02
CA GLN A 75 -2.48 -24.16 1.44
C GLN A 75 -1.95 -25.01 0.28
N GLY A 76 -0.64 -24.90 0.02
CA GLY A 76 0.01 -25.58 -1.11
C GLY A 76 -0.30 -24.99 -2.49
N LYS A 77 -1.02 -23.85 -2.57
CA LYS A 77 -1.20 -23.09 -3.81
C LYS A 77 -0.15 -22.00 -3.96
N ASN A 78 0.07 -21.56 -5.20
CA ASN A 78 0.83 -20.35 -5.47
C ASN A 78 -0.07 -19.12 -5.26
N VAL A 79 0.31 -18.25 -4.34
CA VAL A 79 -0.39 -16.99 -4.05
C VAL A 79 0.49 -15.82 -4.51
N ALA A 80 -0.09 -14.91 -5.29
CA ALA A 80 0.60 -13.70 -5.71
C ALA A 80 0.21 -12.53 -4.81
N VAL A 81 1.22 -11.78 -4.36
CA VAL A 81 1.05 -10.53 -3.60
C VAL A 81 1.91 -9.45 -4.23
N LYS A 82 1.54 -8.18 -4.02
CA LYS A 82 2.38 -7.05 -4.44
C LYS A 82 3.44 -6.82 -3.37
N LYS A 83 4.72 -6.96 -3.73
CA LYS A 83 5.85 -6.78 -2.82
C LYS A 83 5.80 -5.41 -2.13
N GLY A 84 6.05 -5.40 -0.82
CA GLY A 84 6.15 -4.19 0.00
C GLY A 84 4.80 -3.67 0.48
N THR A 85 3.68 -4.32 0.12
CA THR A 85 2.35 -3.94 0.61
C THR A 85 2.06 -4.58 1.97
N ALA A 86 0.97 -4.20 2.63
CA ALA A 86 0.60 -4.80 3.91
C ALA A 86 0.22 -6.29 3.82
N GLY A 87 -0.01 -6.81 2.61
CA GLY A 87 -0.30 -8.22 2.37
C GLY A 87 0.91 -9.07 2.00
N SER A 88 2.12 -8.51 2.00
CA SER A 88 3.37 -9.23 1.70
C SER A 88 4.23 -9.44 2.93
#